data_AF-A0A942MSA2-F1
#
_entry.id   AF-A0A942MSA2-F1
#
_cell.length_a   1.000
_cell.length_b   1.000
_cell.length_c   1.000
_cell.angle_alpha   90.00
_cell.angle_beta   90.00
_cell.angle_gamma   90.00
#
_symmetry.space_group_name_H-M   'P 1'
#
loop_
_entity.id
_entity.type
_entity.pdbx_description
1 polymer ?
#
loop_
_entity_poly.entity_id
_entity_poly.type
_entity_poly.pdbx_seq_one_letter_code
_entity_poly.pdbx_strand_id
1 'polypeptide(L)'
;MTVRLLRNNIILTLLRKIQSFVLFAAIVLIFQSNVYAQLIPNLGGQRAGISSFQFLKIGVGARGSAMGESFIAVVNDASALYWNPAGIAHI
;
A
#
# COMPACT_ATOMS: atom_id res chain seq x y z
N MET A 1 -16.51 20.40 62.39
CA MET A 1 -15.26 20.04 61.70
C MET A 1 -15.48 19.14 60.48
N THR A 2 -16.52 18.29 60.49
CA THR A 2 -16.84 17.29 59.46
C THR A 2 -17.26 17.85 58.09
N VAL A 3 -18.01 18.95 58.03
CA VAL A 3 -18.51 19.53 56.75
C VAL A 3 -17.38 20.09 55.87
N ARG A 4 -16.31 20.63 56.48
CA ARG A 4 -15.13 21.15 55.75
C ARG A 4 -14.30 20.02 55.12
N LEU A 5 -14.24 18.86 55.78
CA LEU A 5 -13.57 17.67 55.28
C LEU A 5 -14.37 17.03 54.13
N LEU A 6 -15.70 16.99 54.24
CA LEU A 6 -16.58 16.47 53.18
C LEU A 6 -16.44 17.29 51.89
N ARG A 7 -16.40 18.62 52.01
CA ARG A 7 -16.20 19.55 50.89
C ARG A 7 -14.85 19.32 50.20
N ASN A 8 -13.78 19.11 50.96
CA ASN A 8 -12.45 18.88 50.40
C ASN A 8 -12.35 17.53 49.65
N ASN A 9 -13.01 16.48 50.15
CA ASN A 9 -13.05 15.19 49.46
C ASN A 9 -13.81 15.26 48.13
N ILE A 10 -14.91 16.02 48.07
CA ILE A 10 -15.67 16.25 46.81
C ILE A 10 -14.78 16.97 45.79
N ILE A 11 -14.10 18.05 46.19
CA ILE A 11 -13.19 18.80 45.32
C ILE A 11 -12.05 17.92 44.79
N LEU A 12 -11.46 17.08 45.65
CA LEU A 12 -10.39 16.16 45.26
C LEU A 12 -10.88 15.09 44.26
N THR A 13 -12.10 14.57 44.42
CA THR A 13 -12.67 13.62 43.44
C THR A 13 -12.99 14.28 42.08
N LEU A 14 -13.42 15.54 42.09
CA LEU A 14 -13.65 16.31 40.86
C LEU A 14 -12.34 16.62 40.12
N LEU A 15 -11.30 17.04 40.86
CA LEU A 15 -9.97 17.28 40.30
C LEU A 15 -9.38 16.02 39.64
N ARG A 16 -9.52 14.85 40.28
CA ARG A 16 -9.07 13.57 39.71
C ARG A 16 -9.83 13.20 38.43
N LYS A 17 -11.15 13.44 38.37
CA LYS A 17 -11.95 13.19 37.15
C LYS A 17 -11.54 14.10 36.00
N ILE A 18 -11.27 15.38 36.27
CA ILE A 18 -10.78 16.35 35.27
C ILE A 18 -9.42 15.91 34.73
N GLN A 19 -8.50 15.48 35.60
CA GLN A 19 -7.19 14.97 35.20
C GLN A 19 -7.31 13.72 34.31
N SER A 20 -8.18 12.77 34.66
CA SER A 20 -8.43 11.58 33.83
C SER A 20 -9.03 11.93 32.47
N PHE A 21 -9.92 12.91 32.40
CA PHE A 21 -10.49 13.38 31.14
C PHE A 21 -9.44 14.03 30.23
N VAL A 22 -8.57 14.87 30.80
CA VAL A 22 -7.46 15.50 30.06
C VAL A 22 -6.48 14.47 29.53
N LEU A 23 -6.13 13.45 30.33
CA LEU A 23 -5.26 12.36 29.89
C LEU A 23 -5.88 11.54 28.76
N PHE A 24 -7.19 11.28 28.83
CA PHE A 24 -7.91 10.58 27.76
C PHE A 24 -7.91 11.39 26.45
N ALA A 25 -8.19 12.69 26.53
CA ALA A 25 -8.15 13.57 25.36
C ALA A 25 -6.74 13.65 24.73
N ALA A 26 -5.69 13.71 25.56
CA ALA A 26 -4.30 13.70 25.08
C ALA A 26 -3.94 12.39 24.36
N ILE A 27 -4.41 11.24 24.86
CA ILE A 27 -4.22 9.94 24.21
C ILE A 27 -4.92 9.89 22.84
N VAL A 28 -6.15 10.37 22.75
CA VAL A 28 -6.92 10.40 21.48
C VAL A 28 -6.22 11.24 20.41
N LEU A 29 -5.55 12.32 20.80
CA LEU A 29 -4.78 13.18 19.88
C LEU A 29 -3.51 12.50 19.35
N ILE A 30 -2.86 11.64 20.15
CA ILE A 30 -1.65 10.90 19.74
C ILE A 30 -1.97 9.81 18.71
N PHE A 31 -3.20 9.28 18.71
CA PHE A 31 -3.64 8.22 17.78
C PHE A 31 -3.87 8.69 16.33
N GLN A 32 -3.70 9.97 16.01
CA GLN A 32 -3.96 10.53 14.67
C GLN A 32 -2.79 10.35 13.67
N SER A 33 -1.82 9.48 13.95
CA SER A 33 -0.69 9.28 13.03
C SER A 33 -1.12 8.46 11.81
N ASN A 34 -1.04 9.09 10.63
CA ASN A 34 -1.24 8.41 9.35
C ASN A 34 -0.03 7.52 9.06
N VAL A 35 -0.22 6.20 9.10
CA VAL A 35 0.82 5.22 8.74
C VAL A 35 0.76 5.01 7.23
N TYR A 36 1.73 5.57 6.50
CA TYR A 36 1.91 5.28 5.08
C TYR A 36 2.56 3.90 4.94
N ALA A 37 1.78 2.89 4.52
CA ALA A 37 2.25 1.51 4.38
C ALA A 37 3.29 1.30 3.25
N GLN A 38 3.51 2.29 2.38
CA GLN A 38 4.40 2.16 1.22
C GLN A 38 5.32 3.38 1.09
N LEU A 39 6.64 3.13 1.08
CA LEU A 39 7.69 4.16 0.94
C LEU A 39 7.78 4.76 -0.47
N ILE A 40 7.37 4.02 -1.49
CA ILE A 40 7.37 4.43 -2.89
C ILE A 40 5.92 4.48 -3.35
N PRO A 41 5.38 5.61 -3.85
CA PRO A 41 3.99 5.66 -4.29
C PRO A 41 3.73 4.62 -5.40
N ASN A 42 2.68 3.82 -5.24
CA ASN A 42 2.20 2.95 -6.32
C ASN A 42 1.57 3.83 -7.40
N LEU A 43 2.39 4.24 -8.35
CA LEU A 43 1.99 5.13 -9.43
C LEU A 43 1.15 4.42 -10.50
N GLY A 44 0.90 3.11 -10.42
CA GLY A 44 0.03 2.36 -11.34
C GLY A 44 0.08 2.85 -12.79
N GLY A 45 -1.06 3.35 -13.28
CA GLY A 45 -1.21 3.93 -14.63
C GLY A 45 -0.63 5.34 -14.82
N GLN A 46 -0.30 6.08 -13.75
CA GLN A 46 0.37 7.39 -13.82
C GLN A 46 1.80 7.29 -14.39
N ARG A 47 2.34 6.08 -14.50
CA ARG A 47 3.62 5.79 -15.18
C ARG A 47 3.49 5.46 -16.67
N ALA A 48 2.27 5.40 -17.22
CA ALA A 48 2.07 5.20 -18.64
C ALA A 48 2.74 6.34 -19.43
N GLY A 49 3.64 6.01 -20.35
CA GLY A 49 4.34 7.00 -21.18
C GLY A 49 5.62 7.61 -20.58
N ILE A 50 5.87 7.47 -19.27
CA ILE A 50 7.11 7.96 -18.62
C ILE A 50 8.12 6.86 -18.27
N SER A 51 7.79 5.59 -18.48
CA SER A 51 8.80 4.51 -18.31
C SER A 51 9.79 4.51 -19.49
N SER A 52 11.07 4.33 -19.21
CA SER A 52 12.16 4.32 -20.20
C SER A 52 12.12 3.13 -21.17
N PHE A 53 11.40 2.06 -20.82
CA PHE A 53 11.41 0.78 -21.55
C PHE A 53 10.04 0.41 -22.13
N GLN A 54 9.28 1.38 -22.68
CA GLN A 54 7.97 1.09 -23.28
C GLN A 54 8.01 0.07 -24.42
N PHE A 55 9.14 -0.03 -25.13
CA PHE A 55 9.32 -0.99 -26.20
C PHE A 55 9.22 -2.45 -25.75
N LEU A 56 9.38 -2.75 -24.45
CA LEU A 56 9.16 -4.11 -23.92
C LEU A 56 7.70 -4.56 -23.98
N LYS A 57 6.76 -3.63 -24.15
CA LYS A 57 5.34 -3.95 -24.35
C LYS A 57 5.02 -4.37 -25.78
N ILE A 58 5.91 -4.11 -26.73
CA ILE A 58 5.68 -4.40 -28.14
C ILE A 58 6.17 -5.82 -28.39
N GLY A 59 5.24 -6.72 -28.70
CA GLY A 59 5.54 -8.12 -28.98
C GLY A 59 6.49 -8.32 -30.16
N VAL A 60 7.27 -9.39 -30.12
CA VAL A 60 8.21 -9.75 -31.20
C VAL A 60 7.66 -10.86 -32.09
N GLY A 61 7.84 -10.72 -33.41
CA GLY A 61 7.51 -11.75 -34.39
C GLY A 61 6.10 -11.64 -34.97
N ALA A 62 5.98 -11.95 -36.27
CA ALA A 62 4.73 -11.79 -37.01
C ALA A 62 3.59 -12.67 -36.48
N ARG A 63 3.88 -13.90 -36.06
CA ARG A 63 2.87 -14.85 -35.57
C ARG A 63 2.24 -14.36 -34.26
N GLY A 64 3.05 -13.95 -33.30
CA GLY A 64 2.55 -13.43 -32.03
C GLY A 64 1.81 -12.10 -32.20
N SER A 65 2.29 -11.24 -33.10
CA SER A 65 1.58 -9.99 -33.46
C SER A 65 0.22 -10.26 -34.12
N ALA A 66 0.13 -11.23 -35.05
CA ALA A 66 -1.13 -11.62 -35.69
C ALA A 66 -2.14 -12.22 -34.70
N MET A 67 -1.68 -12.79 -33.59
CA MET A 67 -2.52 -13.28 -32.49
C MET A 67 -2.85 -12.19 -31.46
N GLY A 68 -2.59 -10.91 -31.74
CA GLY A 68 -2.86 -9.82 -30.79
C GLY A 68 -1.99 -9.89 -29.54
N GLU A 69 -0.73 -10.32 -29.70
CA GLU A 69 0.26 -10.49 -28.63
C GLU A 69 -0.06 -11.61 -27.62
N SER A 70 -1.05 -12.47 -27.90
CA SER A 70 -1.42 -13.62 -27.05
C SER A 70 -0.74 -14.93 -27.49
N PHE A 71 0.60 -14.97 -27.49
CA PHE A 71 1.36 -16.10 -28.07
C PHE A 71 2.00 -17.05 -27.04
N ILE A 72 2.06 -16.66 -25.75
CA ILE A 72 2.84 -17.30 -24.67
C ILE A 72 2.70 -18.84 -24.58
N ALA A 73 1.50 -19.37 -24.75
CA ALA A 73 1.21 -20.79 -24.50
C ALA A 73 1.58 -21.74 -25.66
N VAL A 74 1.69 -21.22 -26.88
CA VAL A 74 1.85 -22.04 -28.11
C VAL A 74 3.19 -21.80 -28.81
N VAL A 75 4.06 -21.01 -28.18
CA VAL A 75 5.42 -20.69 -28.60
C VAL A 75 6.28 -21.94 -28.71
N ASN A 76 6.75 -22.22 -29.93
CA ASN A 76 7.56 -23.38 -30.26
C ASN A 76 8.59 -23.06 -31.36
N ASP A 77 9.16 -21.84 -31.33
CA ASP A 77 10.25 -21.42 -32.20
C ASP A 77 11.25 -20.53 -31.43
N ALA A 78 12.29 -20.02 -32.10
CA ALA A 78 13.33 -19.19 -31.47
C ALA A 78 12.78 -17.94 -30.75
N SER A 79 11.58 -17.47 -31.07
CA SER A 79 10.93 -16.37 -30.36
C SER A 79 10.50 -16.76 -28.93
N ALA A 80 10.65 -18.02 -28.53
CA ALA A 80 10.45 -18.48 -27.15
C ALA A 80 11.31 -17.77 -26.13
N LEU A 81 12.53 -17.36 -26.50
CA LEU A 81 13.36 -16.51 -25.64
C LEU A 81 12.67 -15.22 -25.22
N TYR A 82 11.78 -14.70 -26.07
CA TYR A 82 11.04 -13.47 -25.83
C TYR A 82 9.70 -13.74 -25.16
N TRP A 83 8.92 -14.72 -25.64
CA TRP A 83 7.55 -14.96 -25.19
C TRP A 83 7.40 -15.91 -24.00
N ASN A 84 8.18 -17.00 -23.96
CA ASN A 84 8.12 -18.01 -22.91
C ASN A 84 9.41 -18.85 -22.87
N PRO A 85 10.43 -18.41 -22.12
CA PRO A 85 11.71 -19.11 -22.06
C PRO A 85 11.62 -20.56 -21.54
N ALA A 86 10.59 -20.92 -20.78
CA ALA A 86 10.41 -22.29 -20.30
C ALA A 86 10.17 -23.30 -21.43
N GLY A 87 9.62 -22.85 -22.56
CA GLY A 87 9.39 -23.68 -23.73
C GLY A 87 10.64 -23.97 -24.56
N ILE A 88 11.75 -23.23 -24.36
CA ILE A 88 12.89 -23.27 -25.30
C ILE A 88 13.62 -24.60 -25.34
N ALA A 89 13.62 -25.34 -24.23
CA ALA A 89 14.24 -26.67 -24.17
C ALA A 89 13.48 -27.73 -24.98
N HIS A 90 12.27 -27.41 -25.45
CA HIS A 90 11.35 -28.33 -26.12
C HIS A 90 11.10 -27.99 -27.60
N ILE A 91 11.99 -27.18 -28.21
CA ILE A 91 11.86 -26.66 -29.58
C ILE A 91 12.86 -27.34 -30.52
#